data_AF-A0A7W1QCK4-F1
#
_entry.id   AF-A0A7W1QCK4-F1
#
_cell.length_a   1.000
_cell.length_b   1.000
_cell.length_c   1.000
_cell.angle_alpha   90.00
_cell.angle_beta   90.00
_cell.angle_gamma   90.00
#
_symmetry.space_group_name_H-M   'P 1'
#
loop_
_entity.id
_entity.type
_entity.pdbx_description
1 polymer ?
#
loop_
_entity_poly.entity_id
_entity_poly.type
_entity_poly.pdbx_seq_one_letter_code
_entity_poly.pdbx_strand_id
1 'polypeptide(L)'
;MTLWFATEGFTADQREVLARHFTNLDGPVFALVNLPEVVKGALFARYSRTTKSLRRLYLDEFAEEVDESGEMTSVGIERAEKLYDRVFVEYGDDSVAQLGGVHLACEQSSQLLAKALEWGRLAAYLEQSTRYMRYDDMPGGRWRATVPPELEETGLESTYRAYLDEVFGLYGEMFDP
;
A
#
# COMPACT_ATOMS: atom_id res chain seq x y z
N MET A 1 -23.83 3.66 16.77
CA MET A 1 -23.63 4.00 15.34
C MET A 1 -23.87 2.75 14.52
N THR A 2 -24.76 2.80 13.55
CA THR A 2 -24.99 1.66 12.64
C THR A 2 -23.78 1.56 11.71
N LEU A 3 -23.11 0.41 11.72
CA LEU A 3 -22.03 0.14 10.77
C LEU A 3 -22.65 0.00 9.38
N TRP A 4 -22.04 0.65 8.40
CA TRP A 4 -22.53 0.70 7.03
C TRP A 4 -22.10 -0.54 6.22
N PHE A 5 -21.31 -1.43 6.82
CA PHE A 5 -20.88 -2.69 6.22
C PHE A 5 -21.41 -3.86 7.04
N ALA A 6 -21.64 -4.98 6.35
CA ALA A 6 -21.97 -6.23 7.00
C ALA A 6 -20.77 -6.69 7.82
N THR A 7 -20.92 -6.70 9.14
CA THR A 7 -19.93 -7.29 10.03
C THR A 7 -20.12 -8.79 10.05
N GLU A 8 -19.01 -9.51 9.97
CA GLU A 8 -19.00 -10.94 10.23
C GLU A 8 -18.44 -11.18 11.63
N GLY A 9 -19.16 -11.97 12.42
CA GLY A 9 -18.70 -12.41 13.72
C GLY A 9 -17.75 -13.61 13.59
N PHE A 10 -16.61 -13.53 14.27
CA PHE A 10 -15.65 -14.63 14.38
C PHE A 10 -15.50 -15.01 15.86
N THR A 11 -15.40 -16.31 16.15
CA THR A 11 -15.13 -16.78 17.52
C THR A 11 -13.74 -16.35 17.98
N ALA A 12 -13.46 -16.46 19.29
CA ALA A 12 -12.13 -16.13 19.83
C ALA A 12 -11.01 -16.88 19.09
N ASP A 13 -11.16 -18.19 18.94
CA ASP A 13 -10.20 -19.05 18.23
C ASP A 13 -10.05 -18.66 16.75
N GLN A 14 -11.16 -18.34 16.06
CA GLN A 14 -11.11 -17.87 14.67
C GLN A 14 -10.41 -16.52 14.54
N ARG A 15 -10.62 -15.60 15.48
CA ARG A 15 -9.94 -14.30 15.49
C ARG A 15 -8.45 -14.47 15.76
N GLU A 16 -8.08 -15.41 16.63
CA GLU A 16 -6.67 -15.73 16.88
C GLU A 16 -5.97 -16.19 15.61
N VAL A 17 -6.58 -17.12 14.86
CA VAL A 17 -6.03 -17.59 13.58
C VAL A 17 -5.98 -16.47 12.54
N LEU A 18 -7.07 -15.70 12.38
CA LEU A 18 -7.12 -14.63 11.39
C LEU A 18 -6.15 -13.47 11.68
N ALA A 19 -5.96 -13.12 12.95
CA ALA A 19 -5.08 -12.01 13.34
C ALA A 19 -3.63 -12.21 12.90
N ARG A 20 -3.23 -13.47 12.67
CA ARG A 20 -1.89 -13.83 12.17
C ARG A 20 -1.64 -13.34 10.73
N HIS A 21 -2.71 -13.21 9.92
CA HIS A 21 -2.60 -12.99 8.48
C HIS A 21 -3.38 -11.79 7.94
N PHE A 22 -4.19 -11.14 8.77
CA PHE A 22 -5.05 -10.04 8.37
C PHE A 22 -4.81 -8.83 9.29
N THR A 23 -4.37 -7.71 8.72
CA THR A 23 -4.04 -6.48 9.48
C THR A 23 -5.22 -5.83 10.21
N ASN A 24 -6.44 -6.20 9.86
CA ASN A 24 -7.66 -5.78 10.52
C ASN A 24 -8.66 -6.94 10.43
N LEU A 25 -9.46 -7.18 11.47
CA LEU A 25 -10.51 -8.21 11.49
C LEU A 25 -11.92 -7.64 11.54
N ASP A 26 -12.05 -6.44 12.09
CA ASP A 26 -13.33 -5.82 12.41
C ASP A 26 -13.79 -4.88 11.29
N GLY A 27 -12.82 -4.33 10.56
CA GLY A 27 -13.04 -3.45 9.43
C GLY A 27 -13.08 -4.20 8.09
N PRO A 28 -13.73 -3.61 7.08
CA PRO A 28 -13.79 -4.18 5.74
C PRO A 28 -12.48 -4.03 4.94
N VAL A 29 -11.50 -3.24 5.42
CA VAL A 29 -10.21 -2.98 4.73
C VAL A 29 -9.04 -3.54 5.55
N PHE A 30 -8.17 -4.27 4.88
CA PHE A 30 -7.03 -4.95 5.48
C PHE A 30 -6.07 -5.40 4.37
N ALA A 31 -4.78 -5.43 4.68
CA ALA A 31 -3.80 -6.19 3.93
C ALA A 31 -3.74 -7.63 4.43
N LEU A 32 -3.57 -8.56 3.49
CA LEU A 32 -3.03 -9.89 3.80
C LEU A 32 -1.54 -9.75 4.09
N VAL A 33 -1.15 -10.26 5.24
CA VAL A 33 0.25 -10.27 5.70
C VAL A 33 0.60 -11.70 6.08
N ASN A 34 1.88 -12.03 6.06
CA ASN A 34 2.38 -13.30 6.60
C ASN A 34 1.76 -14.56 5.95
N LEU A 35 1.28 -14.48 4.70
CA LEU A 35 0.86 -15.63 3.92
C LEU A 35 1.81 -15.83 2.74
N PRO A 36 2.14 -17.07 2.37
CA PRO A 36 2.91 -17.33 1.15
C PRO A 36 2.23 -16.70 -0.08
N GLU A 37 2.96 -16.10 -1.02
CA GLU A 37 2.36 -15.45 -2.21
C GLU A 37 1.55 -16.44 -3.06
N VAL A 38 1.98 -17.69 -3.14
CA VAL A 38 1.21 -18.76 -3.80
C VAL A 38 -0.10 -19.03 -3.07
N VAL A 39 -0.09 -19.00 -1.72
CA VAL A 39 -1.30 -19.14 -0.90
C VAL A 39 -2.18 -17.91 -1.03
N LYS A 40 -1.63 -16.68 -1.05
CA LYS A 40 -2.39 -15.46 -1.33
C LYS A 40 -3.02 -15.55 -2.72
N GLY A 41 -2.24 -15.94 -3.73
CA GLY A 41 -2.69 -16.12 -5.10
C GLY A 41 -3.79 -17.17 -5.21
N ALA A 42 -3.62 -18.33 -4.57
CA ALA A 42 -4.62 -19.39 -4.53
C ALA A 42 -5.88 -18.98 -3.75
N LEU A 43 -5.72 -18.31 -2.61
CA LEU A 43 -6.80 -17.78 -1.80
C LEU A 43 -7.61 -16.73 -2.57
N PHE A 44 -6.94 -15.79 -3.24
CA PHE A 44 -7.59 -14.79 -4.09
C PHE A 44 -8.24 -15.44 -5.33
N ALA A 45 -7.59 -16.44 -5.92
CA ALA A 45 -8.18 -17.23 -7.01
C ALA A 45 -9.49 -17.89 -6.57
N ARG A 46 -9.54 -18.49 -5.37
CA ARG A 46 -10.77 -19.07 -4.81
C ARG A 46 -11.79 -18.02 -4.42
N TYR A 47 -11.33 -16.93 -3.81
CA TYR A 47 -12.18 -15.83 -3.37
C TYR A 47 -12.97 -15.22 -4.51
N SER A 48 -12.39 -15.20 -5.71
CA SER A 48 -13.07 -14.71 -6.91
C SER A 48 -14.33 -15.52 -7.30
N ARG A 49 -14.56 -16.72 -6.73
CA ARG A 49 -15.63 -17.66 -7.16
C ARG A 49 -16.56 -18.11 -6.03
N THR A 50 -16.65 -17.36 -4.94
CA THR A 50 -17.48 -17.71 -3.76
C THR A 50 -18.25 -16.50 -3.21
N THR A 51 -19.32 -16.75 -2.45
CA THR A 51 -20.09 -15.70 -1.72
C THR A 51 -19.58 -15.45 -0.30
N LYS A 52 -18.56 -16.19 0.13
CA LYS A 52 -17.92 -16.04 1.45
C LYS A 52 -17.01 -14.81 1.49
N SER A 53 -16.79 -14.25 2.68
CA SER A 53 -15.73 -13.26 2.88
C SER A 53 -14.34 -13.90 2.74
N LEU A 54 -13.30 -13.10 2.45
CA LEU A 54 -11.94 -13.61 2.30
C LEU A 54 -11.43 -14.27 3.59
N ARG A 55 -11.81 -13.73 4.76
CA ARG A 55 -11.51 -14.29 6.08
C ARG A 55 -12.24 -15.60 6.32
N ARG A 56 -13.53 -15.68 5.98
CA ARG A 56 -14.31 -16.91 6.08
C ARG A 56 -13.78 -18.00 5.15
N LEU A 57 -13.46 -17.62 3.90
CA LEU A 57 -12.86 -18.54 2.94
C LEU A 57 -11.51 -19.07 3.44
N TYR A 58 -10.65 -18.20 3.97
CA TYR A 58 -9.38 -18.61 4.55
C TYR A 58 -9.58 -19.59 5.71
N LEU A 59 -10.49 -19.28 6.64
CA LEU A 59 -10.83 -20.19 7.75
C LEU A 59 -11.35 -21.53 7.27
N ASP A 60 -12.24 -21.53 6.27
CA ASP A 60 -12.93 -22.74 5.82
C ASP A 60 -12.06 -23.63 4.92
N GLU A 61 -11.14 -23.06 4.15
CA GLU A 61 -10.41 -23.79 3.09
C GLU A 61 -8.88 -23.83 3.29
N PHE A 62 -8.30 -22.98 4.14
CA PHE A 62 -6.84 -22.82 4.25
C PHE A 62 -6.31 -22.88 5.70
N ALA A 63 -7.12 -22.54 6.70
CA ALA A 63 -6.66 -22.43 8.09
C ALA A 63 -6.37 -23.78 8.77
N GLU A 64 -7.02 -24.87 8.35
CA GLU A 64 -6.74 -26.23 8.87
C GLU A 64 -5.36 -26.74 8.47
N GLU A 65 -4.76 -26.10 7.47
CA GLU A 65 -3.45 -26.45 6.96
C GLU A 65 -2.36 -25.56 7.56
N VAL A 66 -2.69 -24.81 8.62
CA VAL A 66 -1.79 -24.02 9.44
C VAL A 66 -1.48 -24.80 10.72
N ASP A 67 -0.20 -24.93 11.08
CA ASP A 67 0.18 -25.59 12.33
C ASP A 67 -0.03 -24.68 13.56
N GLU A 68 0.24 -25.19 14.77
CA GLU A 68 0.04 -24.46 16.02
C GLU A 68 0.81 -23.12 16.06
N SER A 69 1.91 -23.02 15.30
CA SER A 69 2.77 -21.83 15.22
C SER A 69 2.25 -20.74 14.29
N GLY A 70 1.24 -21.00 13.45
CA GLY A 70 0.70 -20.02 12.52
C GLY A 70 1.35 -20.06 11.13
N GLU A 71 2.12 -21.11 10.86
CA GLU A 71 2.73 -21.34 9.55
C GLU A 71 1.94 -22.37 8.75
N MET A 72 1.87 -22.17 7.43
CA MET A 72 1.25 -23.15 6.55
C MET A 72 2.10 -24.43 6.51
N THR A 73 1.48 -25.56 6.83
CA THR A 73 2.08 -26.90 6.74
C THR A 73 2.51 -27.21 5.32
N SER A 74 3.49 -28.11 5.18
CA SER A 74 3.99 -28.54 3.87
C SER A 74 2.89 -29.13 2.98
N VAL A 75 1.96 -29.87 3.58
CA VAL A 75 0.79 -30.42 2.89
C VAL A 75 -0.12 -29.30 2.38
N GLY A 76 -0.29 -28.23 3.17
CA GLY A 76 -1.10 -27.09 2.77
C GLY A 76 -0.50 -26.25 1.66
N ILE A 77 0.82 -26.06 1.69
CA ILE A 77 1.53 -25.38 0.60
C ILE A 77 1.43 -26.20 -0.68
N GLU A 78 1.68 -27.51 -0.65
CA GLU A 78 1.60 -28.38 -1.84
C GLU A 78 0.18 -28.40 -2.42
N ARG A 79 -0.84 -28.33 -1.57
CA ARG A 79 -2.24 -28.22 -2.01
C ARG A 79 -2.54 -26.86 -2.62
N ALA A 80 -2.08 -25.77 -1.99
CA ALA A 80 -2.21 -24.42 -2.50
C ALA A 80 -1.48 -24.24 -3.83
N GLU A 81 -0.31 -24.85 -4.01
CA GLU A 81 0.44 -24.92 -5.26
C GLU A 81 -0.31 -25.70 -6.33
N LYS A 82 -0.82 -26.90 -6.04
CA LYS A 82 -1.63 -27.66 -7.02
C LYS A 82 -2.91 -26.93 -7.40
N LEU A 83 -3.50 -26.19 -6.45
CA LEU A 83 -4.66 -25.36 -6.70
C LEU A 83 -4.30 -24.14 -7.55
N TYR A 84 -3.21 -23.47 -7.21
CA TYR A 84 -2.64 -22.35 -7.94
C TYR A 84 -2.29 -22.76 -9.37
N ASP A 85 -1.55 -23.86 -9.55
CA ASP A 85 -1.14 -24.40 -10.85
C ASP A 85 -2.33 -24.85 -11.68
N ARG A 86 -3.33 -25.50 -11.09
CA ARG A 86 -4.56 -25.84 -11.84
C ARG A 86 -5.26 -24.59 -12.34
N VAL A 87 -5.39 -23.57 -11.49
CA VAL A 87 -6.02 -22.31 -11.88
C VAL A 87 -5.18 -21.57 -12.93
N PHE A 88 -3.85 -21.56 -12.77
CA PHE A 88 -2.90 -20.92 -13.67
C PHE A 88 -2.86 -21.61 -15.04
N VAL A 89 -2.85 -22.95 -15.08
CA VAL A 89 -2.76 -23.77 -16.30
C VAL A 89 -4.11 -23.89 -17.02
N GLU A 90 -5.23 -24.08 -16.30
CA GLU A 90 -6.55 -24.24 -16.94
C GLU A 90 -7.12 -22.93 -17.50
N TYR A 91 -6.66 -21.75 -17.01
CA TYR A 91 -7.28 -20.47 -17.36
C TYR A 91 -6.31 -19.36 -17.78
N GLY A 92 -4.98 -19.60 -17.80
CA GLY A 92 -3.98 -18.64 -18.29
C GLY A 92 -3.92 -17.35 -17.47
N ASP A 93 -4.04 -17.47 -16.15
CA ASP A 93 -4.28 -16.34 -15.25
C ASP A 93 -2.97 -15.66 -14.79
N ASP A 94 -2.31 -14.94 -15.71
CA ASP A 94 -1.12 -14.11 -15.42
C ASP A 94 -1.38 -13.05 -14.34
N SER A 95 -2.65 -12.73 -14.04
CA SER A 95 -3.02 -11.76 -13.01
C SER A 95 -2.67 -12.23 -11.60
N VAL A 96 -2.68 -13.54 -11.38
CA VAL A 96 -2.26 -14.15 -10.12
C VAL A 96 -0.73 -14.08 -9.97
N ALA A 97 0.02 -14.19 -11.08
CA ALA A 97 1.47 -14.06 -11.10
C ALA A 97 1.98 -12.63 -10.81
N GLN A 98 1.12 -11.61 -11.00
CA GLN A 98 1.41 -10.19 -10.71
C GLN A 98 1.00 -9.75 -9.30
N LEU A 99 0.40 -10.62 -8.49
CA LEU A 99 0.03 -10.29 -7.11
C LEU A 99 1.25 -10.09 -6.18
N GLY A 100 2.47 -10.31 -6.70
CA GLY A 100 3.70 -9.83 -6.08
C GLY A 100 4.10 -8.44 -6.56
N GLY A 101 3.55 -7.39 -5.93
CA GLY A 101 3.97 -5.99 -6.12
C GLY A 101 3.00 -4.96 -5.52
N VAL A 102 3.46 -3.74 -5.23
CA VAL A 102 2.64 -2.62 -4.74
C VAL A 102 3.00 -1.33 -5.48
N HIS A 103 2.01 -0.57 -5.93
CA HIS A 103 2.21 0.75 -6.56
C HIS A 103 1.95 1.85 -5.53
N LEU A 104 2.85 2.85 -5.45
CA LEU A 104 2.82 3.92 -4.46
C LEU A 104 2.91 5.28 -5.17
N ALA A 105 2.00 6.21 -4.87
CA ALA A 105 2.02 7.59 -5.35
C ALA A 105 2.21 8.54 -4.18
N CYS A 106 3.04 9.56 -4.34
CA CYS A 106 3.44 10.43 -3.24
C CYS A 106 3.40 11.90 -3.69
N GLU A 107 2.31 12.58 -3.34
CA GLU A 107 2.05 13.99 -3.70
C GLU A 107 2.54 14.96 -2.63
N GLN A 108 2.79 16.21 -3.05
CA GLN A 108 3.38 17.24 -2.18
C GLN A 108 4.66 16.75 -1.48
N SER A 109 5.28 15.74 -2.06
CA SER A 109 6.56 15.22 -1.63
C SER A 109 7.56 16.33 -1.84
N SER A 110 8.26 16.69 -0.76
CA SER A 110 9.46 17.51 -0.92
C SER A 110 10.40 16.81 -1.90
N GLN A 111 11.26 17.56 -2.59
CA GLN A 111 12.29 16.94 -3.41
C GLN A 111 13.10 15.93 -2.59
N LEU A 112 13.28 16.17 -1.29
CA LEU A 112 13.89 15.22 -0.36
C LEU A 112 13.08 13.92 -0.23
N LEU A 113 11.76 13.98 -0.04
CA LEU A 113 10.88 12.81 0.02
C LEU A 113 10.82 12.08 -1.34
N ALA A 114 10.72 12.81 -2.45
CA ALA A 114 10.74 12.22 -3.79
C ALA A 114 12.05 11.46 -4.02
N LYS A 115 13.20 12.05 -3.69
CA LYS A 115 14.49 11.34 -3.75
C LYS A 115 14.57 10.16 -2.80
N ALA A 116 13.94 10.23 -1.63
CA ALA A 116 13.87 9.09 -0.73
C ALA A 116 13.04 7.92 -1.33
N LEU A 117 11.91 8.21 -1.98
CA LEU A 117 11.04 7.21 -2.61
C LEU A 117 11.69 6.59 -3.86
N GLU A 118 12.26 7.43 -4.71
CA GLU A 118 12.83 7.05 -6.02
C GLU A 118 14.23 6.47 -5.93
N TRP A 119 14.82 6.49 -4.74
CA TRP A 119 16.08 5.82 -4.48
C TRP A 119 16.00 4.30 -4.71
N GLY A 120 14.81 3.71 -4.55
CA GLY A 120 14.63 2.27 -4.73
C GLY A 120 14.84 1.84 -6.19
N ARG A 121 14.84 0.53 -6.47
CA ARG A 121 14.94 -0.02 -7.85
C ARG A 121 13.92 -1.12 -8.15
N LEU A 122 13.04 -1.40 -7.19
CA LEU A 122 12.06 -2.50 -7.21
C LEU A 122 10.63 -2.01 -7.45
N ALA A 123 10.48 -0.72 -7.71
CA ALA A 123 9.31 -0.12 -8.29
C ALA A 123 9.75 0.56 -9.59
N ALA A 124 8.79 0.80 -10.47
CA ALA A 124 8.98 1.79 -11.50
C ALA A 124 8.70 3.17 -10.90
N TYR A 125 9.55 4.15 -11.20
CA TYR A 125 9.42 5.53 -10.71
C TYR A 125 9.03 6.48 -11.84
N LEU A 126 8.29 7.53 -11.47
CA LEU A 126 7.89 8.59 -12.38
C LEU A 126 7.72 9.90 -11.58
N GLU A 127 8.73 10.77 -11.65
CA GLU A 127 8.75 12.09 -11.00
C GLU A 127 8.08 13.16 -11.89
N GLN A 128 7.51 14.21 -11.29
CA GLN A 128 7.20 15.44 -12.03
C GLN A 128 8.49 16.12 -12.49
N SER A 129 8.60 16.33 -13.80
CA SER A 129 9.81 16.92 -14.37
C SER A 129 9.85 18.44 -14.21
N THR A 130 10.84 18.92 -13.45
CA THR A 130 11.19 20.35 -13.33
C THR A 130 11.67 20.98 -14.63
N ARG A 131 11.89 20.18 -15.70
CA ARG A 131 12.26 20.68 -17.03
C ARG A 131 11.08 21.17 -17.85
N TYR A 132 9.88 20.70 -17.54
CA TYR A 132 8.67 20.99 -18.30
C TYR A 132 7.59 21.69 -17.47
N MET A 133 7.63 21.50 -16.14
CA MET A 133 6.73 22.14 -15.20
C MET A 133 7.41 23.34 -14.55
N ARG A 134 6.73 24.48 -14.53
CA ARG A 134 7.12 25.62 -13.69
C ARG A 134 6.57 25.43 -12.28
N TYR A 135 7.28 25.98 -11.30
CA TYR A 135 6.96 25.91 -9.87
C TYR A 135 6.76 27.30 -9.23
N ASP A 136 6.53 28.32 -10.05
CA ASP A 136 6.27 29.71 -9.64
C ASP A 136 4.78 29.99 -9.39
N ASP A 137 3.96 28.95 -9.26
CA ASP A 137 2.57 29.06 -8.84
C ASP A 137 2.42 28.87 -7.32
N MET A 138 1.35 29.47 -6.76
CA MET A 138 1.01 29.36 -5.34
C MET A 138 -0.34 28.68 -5.11
N PRO A 139 -0.44 27.36 -5.34
CA PRO A 139 -1.68 26.65 -5.09
C PRO A 139 -2.05 26.75 -3.61
N GLY A 140 -3.26 27.23 -3.32
CA GLY A 140 -3.73 27.47 -1.95
C GLY A 140 -3.06 28.66 -1.26
N GLY A 141 -2.51 29.60 -2.03
CA GLY A 141 -1.89 30.82 -1.49
C GLY A 141 -0.54 30.57 -0.81
N ARG A 142 0.11 29.44 -1.10
CA ARG A 142 1.43 29.07 -0.58
C ARG A 142 2.31 28.54 -1.69
N TRP A 143 3.62 28.76 -1.56
CA TRP A 143 4.60 28.05 -2.37
C TRP A 143 4.52 26.54 -2.15
N ARG A 144 4.90 25.78 -3.17
CA ARG A 144 5.07 24.32 -3.09
C ARG A 144 6.38 23.98 -2.37
N ALA A 145 6.49 24.39 -1.12
CA ALA A 145 7.65 24.21 -0.28
C ALA A 145 7.28 23.59 1.07
N THR A 146 8.18 22.76 1.59
CA THR A 146 8.07 22.20 2.93
C THR A 146 8.80 23.12 3.90
N VAL A 147 8.11 23.56 4.95
CA VAL A 147 8.78 24.15 6.12
C VAL A 147 9.15 22.99 7.03
N PRO A 148 10.45 22.78 7.30
CA PRO A 148 10.87 21.68 8.17
C PRO A 148 10.25 21.86 9.56
N PRO A 149 9.57 20.83 10.11
CA PRO A 149 8.98 20.91 11.45
C PRO A 149 10.03 21.19 12.54
N GLU A 150 11.32 20.93 12.28
CA GLU A 150 12.44 21.24 13.17
C GLU A 150 12.67 22.74 13.38
N LEU A 151 12.06 23.58 12.53
CA LEU A 151 12.09 25.02 12.71
C LEU A 151 11.00 25.53 13.67
N GLU A 152 10.04 24.69 14.05
CA GLU A 152 9.06 25.03 15.07
C GLU A 152 9.77 25.42 16.37
N GLU A 153 9.29 26.48 17.03
CA GLU A 153 9.83 27.01 18.29
C GLU A 153 11.28 27.56 18.26
N THR A 154 11.99 27.48 17.12
CA THR A 154 13.34 28.04 16.97
C THR A 154 13.36 29.55 16.73
N GLY A 155 12.21 30.13 16.36
CA GLY A 155 12.10 31.52 15.91
C GLY A 155 12.62 31.78 14.49
N LEU A 156 13.19 30.78 13.81
CA LEU A 156 13.76 30.90 12.46
C LEU A 156 12.74 30.68 11.35
N GLU A 157 11.53 30.19 11.67
CA GLU A 157 10.49 29.86 10.70
C GLU A 157 10.11 31.07 9.82
N SER A 158 9.96 32.25 10.41
CA SER A 158 9.60 33.47 9.68
C SER A 158 10.69 33.89 8.69
N THR A 159 11.96 33.78 9.10
CA THR A 159 13.12 34.03 8.24
C THR A 159 13.19 33.02 7.10
N TYR A 160 12.94 31.73 7.37
CA TYR A 160 12.92 30.70 6.35
C TYR A 160 11.82 30.92 5.30
N ARG A 161 10.60 31.26 5.75
CA ARG A 161 9.48 31.57 4.85
C ARG A 161 9.75 32.79 3.99
N ALA A 162 10.29 33.86 4.56
CA ALA A 162 10.67 35.06 3.81
C ALA A 162 11.71 34.74 2.71
N TYR A 163 12.67 33.86 3.01
CA TYR A 163 13.65 33.42 2.03
C TYR A 163 13.02 32.56 0.92
N LEU A 164 12.05 31.69 1.25
CA LEU A 164 11.28 30.96 0.24
C LEU A 164 10.53 31.92 -0.68
N ASP A 165 9.87 32.95 -0.13
CA ASP A 165 9.15 33.95 -0.92
C ASP A 165 10.07 34.64 -1.94
N GLU A 166 11.27 35.03 -1.50
CA GLU A 166 12.27 35.64 -2.38
C GLU A 166 12.75 34.68 -3.47
N VAL A 167 13.12 33.45 -3.11
CA VAL A 167 13.67 32.46 -4.06
C VAL A 167 12.64 32.06 -5.12
N PHE A 168 11.40 31.77 -4.73
CA PHE A 168 10.36 31.41 -5.68
C PHE A 168 9.93 32.59 -6.55
N GLY A 169 9.88 33.80 -5.98
CA GLY A 169 9.64 35.03 -6.74
C GLY A 169 10.70 35.25 -7.82
N LEU A 170 11.97 35.22 -7.44
CA LEU A 170 13.10 35.35 -8.37
C LEU A 170 13.09 34.25 -9.44
N TYR A 171 12.79 33.00 -9.06
CA TYR A 171 12.65 31.90 -10.03
C TYR A 171 11.57 32.19 -11.07
N GLY A 172 10.42 32.75 -10.67
CA GLY A 172 9.36 33.16 -11.59
C GLY A 172 9.80 34.26 -12.54
N GLU A 173 10.47 35.30 -12.02
CA GLU A 173 11.01 36.42 -12.80
C GLU A 173 12.03 35.96 -13.86
N MET A 174 12.81 34.91 -13.60
CA MET A 174 13.78 34.37 -14.57
C MET A 174 13.13 33.85 -15.87
N PHE A 175 11.81 33.63 -15.90
CA PHE A 175 11.08 33.21 -17.09
C PHE A 175 10.40 34.36 -17.84
N ASP A 176 10.39 35.57 -17.28
CA ASP A 176 9.82 36.76 -17.90
C ASP A 176 10.96 37.64 -18.45
N PRO A 177 11.04 37.88 -19.78
CA PRO A 177 12.15 38.60 -20.42
C PRO A 177 12.16 40.11 -20.18
#